data_AF-A0AAJ7SHS0-F1
#
_entry.id   AF-A0AAJ7SHS0-F1
#
_cell.length_a   1.000
_cell.length_b   1.000
_cell.length_c   1.000
_cell.angle_alpha   90.00
_cell.angle_beta   90.00
_cell.angle_gamma   90.00
#
_symmetry.space_group_name_H-M   'P 1'
#
loop_
_entity.id
_entity.type
_entity.pdbx_description
1 polymer ?
#
loop_
_entity_poly.entity_id
_entity_poly.type
_entity_poly.pdbx_seq_one_letter_code
_entity_poly.pdbx_strand_id
1 'polypeptide(L)'
;MSTRLLLPDFVNNNQAFIVQHKFTRSKSYYIDDDGQAKADPKQLRWSPEDPEVMELALKSGVYIKIADLVNVFHRSKNAVSAARRLLVCVFNDQTLMERSVKGSPDRPGLCPITHQAILDCVDQISHLKPGDWAADETMINRSLIVRLCELRSKRTAKIYVTSQTSPLAFESYLPMNSIDFA
;
A
#
# COMPACT_ATOMS: atom_id res chain seq x y z
N MET A 1 15.96 -55.45 29.93
CA MET A 1 14.51 -55.35 29.68
C MET A 1 13.92 -54.25 30.56
N SER A 2 12.97 -53.49 30.01
CA SER A 2 12.07 -52.53 30.67
C SER A 2 12.56 -51.12 31.00
N THR A 3 12.39 -50.24 30.01
CA THR A 3 11.65 -48.96 30.05
C THR A 3 11.17 -48.40 31.41
N ARG A 4 11.64 -47.18 31.73
CA ARG A 4 10.82 -45.96 31.84
C ARG A 4 11.74 -44.75 32.10
N LEU A 5 11.79 -43.84 31.13
CA LEU A 5 12.27 -42.47 31.33
C LEU A 5 11.06 -41.57 31.64
N LEU A 6 11.36 -40.42 32.27
CA LEU A 6 10.54 -39.20 32.48
C LEU A 6 9.84 -39.14 33.86
N LEU A 7 9.99 -38.11 34.70
CA LEU A 7 10.64 -36.77 34.68
C LEU A 7 10.94 -36.37 36.14
N PRO A 8 11.85 -35.43 36.44
CA PRO A 8 11.67 -34.55 37.58
C PRO A 8 11.02 -33.24 37.14
N ASP A 9 9.93 -32.92 37.83
CA ASP A 9 9.20 -31.66 37.74
C ASP A 9 10.14 -30.47 37.98
N PHE A 10 10.38 -29.69 36.93
CA PHE A 10 10.83 -28.31 37.06
C PHE A 10 9.84 -27.38 36.38
N VAL A 11 8.99 -26.85 37.26
CA VAL A 11 8.14 -25.69 37.11
C VAL A 11 8.93 -24.50 36.55
N ASN A 12 8.28 -23.78 35.63
CA ASN A 12 8.64 -22.47 35.09
C ASN A 12 10.02 -22.36 34.42
N ASN A 13 10.02 -22.57 33.10
CA ASN A 13 10.84 -21.73 32.24
C ASN A 13 10.05 -21.40 30.98
N ASN A 14 9.84 -20.10 30.77
CA ASN A 14 9.32 -19.48 29.56
C ASN A 14 10.00 -20.11 28.32
N GLN A 15 9.35 -21.11 27.74
CA GLN A 15 9.63 -21.47 26.36
C GLN A 15 9.05 -20.36 25.51
N ALA A 16 9.84 -19.28 25.38
CA ALA A 16 9.72 -18.35 24.29
C ALA A 16 9.72 -19.22 23.03
N PHE A 17 8.54 -19.37 22.42
CA PHE A 17 8.42 -19.98 21.12
C PHE A 17 9.40 -19.26 20.19
N ILE A 18 10.39 -19.98 19.69
CA ILE A 18 11.21 -19.50 18.58
C ILE A 18 10.28 -19.50 17.38
N VAL A 19 9.57 -18.38 17.20
CA VAL A 19 8.91 -18.08 15.93
C VAL A 19 10.03 -18.00 14.91
N GLN A 20 10.17 -19.04 14.09
CA GLN A 20 11.06 -19.06 12.95
C GLN A 20 10.70 -17.87 12.06
N HIS A 21 11.43 -16.76 12.22
CA HIS A 21 11.46 -15.65 11.29
C HIS A 21 12.04 -16.15 9.96
N LYS A 22 11.20 -16.76 9.12
CA LYS A 22 11.54 -17.03 7.73
C LYS A 22 11.51 -15.72 6.95
N PHE A 23 12.73 -15.21 6.74
CA PHE A 23 13.14 -14.20 5.75
C PHE A 23 12.62 -12.76 5.93
N THR A 24 13.58 -11.94 6.33
CA THR A 24 13.61 -10.49 6.49
C THR A 24 13.29 -9.71 5.20
N ARG A 25 12.22 -8.91 5.22
CA ARG A 25 12.04 -7.77 4.30
C ARG A 25 11.33 -6.65 5.05
N SER A 26 12.11 -5.66 5.49
CA SER A 26 11.70 -4.36 6.08
C SER A 26 10.46 -4.40 6.99
N LYS A 27 10.63 -4.17 8.29
CA LYS A 27 9.49 -3.83 9.17
C LYS A 27 8.66 -2.77 8.43
N SER A 28 7.48 -3.15 7.98
CA SER A 28 6.65 -2.29 7.13
C SER A 28 5.78 -1.37 7.98
N TYR A 29 6.08 -1.31 9.27
CA TYR A 29 5.45 -0.54 10.33
C TYR A 29 6.59 -0.02 11.23
N TYR A 30 6.33 1.06 11.96
CA TYR A 30 7.25 1.57 12.97
C TYR A 30 6.69 1.35 14.37
N ILE A 31 7.56 1.35 15.37
CA ILE A 31 7.16 1.36 16.78
C ILE A 31 7.33 2.80 17.26
N ASP A 32 6.28 3.38 17.83
CA ASP A 32 6.38 4.72 18.41
C ASP A 32 7.00 4.71 19.82
N ASP A 33 7.14 5.89 20.41
CA ASP A 33 7.74 6.07 21.73
C ASP A 33 6.91 5.38 22.85
N ASP A 34 5.62 5.13 22.60
CA ASP A 34 4.71 4.41 23.51
C ASP A 34 4.78 2.87 23.33
N GLY A 35 5.65 2.37 22.46
CA GLY A 35 5.80 0.95 22.17
C GLY A 35 4.68 0.36 21.29
N GLN A 36 3.83 1.21 20.71
CA GLN A 36 2.73 0.81 19.84
C GLN A 36 3.21 0.67 18.40
N ALA A 37 2.73 -0.38 17.73
CA ALA A 37 2.95 -0.52 16.30
C ALA A 37 2.06 0.47 15.55
N LYS A 38 2.68 1.31 14.72
CA LYS A 38 2.02 2.30 13.87
C LYS A 38 2.43 2.15 12.40
N ALA A 39 1.57 2.64 11.52
CA ALA A 39 1.80 2.63 10.08
C ALA A 39 3.10 3.33 9.69
N ASP A 40 3.94 2.72 8.86
CA ASP A 40 5.21 3.31 8.43
C ASP A 40 4.97 4.66 7.71
N PRO A 41 5.41 5.82 8.27
CA PRO A 41 5.12 7.13 7.71
C PRO A 41 5.71 7.31 6.32
N LYS A 42 6.78 6.56 5.99
CA LYS A 42 7.41 6.57 4.66
C LYS A 42 6.51 5.99 3.57
N GLN A 43 5.48 5.23 3.94
CA GLN A 43 4.52 4.66 3.01
C GLN A 43 3.26 5.52 2.84
N LEU A 44 3.03 6.46 3.76
CA LEU A 44 1.83 7.29 3.80
C LEU A 44 2.01 8.56 2.97
N ARG A 45 0.88 9.11 2.51
CA ARG A 45 0.81 10.40 1.81
C ARG A 45 0.74 11.58 2.78
N TRP A 46 0.14 11.35 3.95
CA TRP A 46 -0.25 12.40 4.88
C TRP A 46 0.45 12.24 6.23
N SER A 47 0.82 13.37 6.83
CA SER A 47 1.43 13.49 8.15
C SER A 47 0.40 13.99 9.17
N PRO A 48 0.47 13.60 10.46
CA PRO A 48 -0.34 14.19 11.52
C PRO A 48 -0.19 15.72 11.67
N GLU A 49 0.89 16.29 11.13
CA GLU A 49 1.15 17.73 11.17
C GLU A 49 0.27 18.53 10.18
N ASP A 50 -0.38 17.86 9.22
CA ASP A 50 -1.30 18.51 8.29
C ASP A 50 -2.65 18.80 9.01
N PRO A 51 -3.09 20.06 9.11
CA PRO A 51 -4.31 20.40 9.84
C PRO A 51 -5.60 19.89 9.17
N GLU A 52 -5.55 19.48 7.90
CA GLU A 52 -6.72 19.00 7.15
C GLU A 52 -6.86 17.48 7.17
N VAL A 53 -6.02 16.78 7.93
CA VAL A 53 -6.04 15.31 7.99
C VAL A 53 -6.63 14.81 9.29
N MET A 54 -7.20 13.62 9.23
CA MET A 54 -7.69 12.89 10.39
C MET A 54 -7.14 11.47 10.39
N GLU A 55 -7.03 10.88 11.57
CA GLU A 55 -6.65 9.48 11.70
C GLU A 55 -7.78 8.58 11.18
N LEU A 56 -7.45 7.68 10.26
CA LEU A 56 -8.40 6.80 9.57
C LEU A 56 -8.94 5.70 10.50
N ALA A 57 -8.06 5.18 11.36
CA ALA A 57 -8.39 4.20 12.38
C ALA A 57 -7.62 4.54 13.66
N LEU A 58 -8.29 4.44 14.80
CA LEU A 58 -7.75 4.88 16.09
C LEU A 58 -6.38 4.23 16.38
N LYS A 59 -5.37 5.05 16.70
CA LYS A 59 -4.00 4.63 17.03
C LYS A 59 -3.26 3.87 15.91
N SER A 60 -3.77 3.87 14.69
CA SER A 60 -3.10 3.23 13.55
C SER A 60 -1.91 4.02 13.02
N GLY A 61 -1.85 5.33 13.28
CA GLY A 61 -0.92 6.26 12.64
C GLY A 61 -1.20 6.47 11.15
N VAL A 62 -2.40 6.11 10.67
CA VAL A 62 -2.81 6.23 9.27
C VAL A 62 -3.67 7.47 9.13
N TYR A 63 -3.27 8.42 8.29
CA TYR A 63 -3.97 9.69 8.12
C TYR A 63 -4.56 9.84 6.71
N ILE A 64 -5.68 10.53 6.62
CA ILE A 64 -6.38 10.87 5.38
C ILE A 64 -6.90 12.29 5.45
N LYS A 65 -6.91 13.02 4.32
CA LYS A 65 -7.61 14.31 4.24
C LYS A 65 -9.11 14.12 4.47
N ILE A 66 -9.70 14.99 5.28
CA ILE A 66 -11.13 14.94 5.60
C ILE A 66 -11.96 15.01 4.31
N ALA A 67 -11.59 15.89 3.37
CA ALA A 67 -12.24 16.02 2.08
C ALA A 67 -12.21 14.71 1.24
N ASP A 68 -11.10 13.97 1.30
CA ASP A 68 -10.97 12.69 0.61
C ASP A 68 -11.86 11.63 1.24
N LEU A 69 -11.94 11.58 2.58
CA LEU A 69 -12.82 10.64 3.28
C LEU A 69 -14.30 10.92 2.97
N VAL A 70 -14.71 12.18 2.98
CA VAL A 70 -16.07 12.61 2.59
C VAL A 70 -16.35 12.20 1.14
N ASN A 71 -15.40 12.40 0.23
CA ASN A 71 -15.52 11.96 -1.16
C ASN A 71 -15.64 10.44 -1.27
N VAL A 72 -14.87 9.66 -0.50
CA VAL A 72 -15.01 8.20 -0.44
C VAL A 72 -16.40 7.82 0.01
N PHE A 73 -16.91 8.43 1.08
CA PHE A 73 -18.23 8.12 1.64
C PHE A 73 -19.36 8.40 0.64
N HIS A 74 -19.33 9.54 -0.06
CA HIS A 74 -20.42 9.93 -0.97
C HIS A 74 -20.28 9.44 -2.41
N ARG A 75 -19.07 9.19 -2.91
CA ARG A 75 -18.81 8.86 -4.34
C ARG A 75 -18.49 7.40 -4.60
N SER A 76 -18.36 6.58 -3.55
CA SER A 76 -18.18 5.13 -3.70
C SER A 76 -19.53 4.46 -3.92
N LYS A 77 -19.56 3.44 -4.76
CA LYS A 77 -20.76 2.68 -5.12
C LYS A 77 -21.00 1.47 -4.21
N ASN A 78 -19.93 0.93 -3.65
CA ASN A 78 -19.90 -0.24 -2.78
C ASN A 78 -18.58 -0.28 -1.99
N ALA A 79 -18.49 -1.20 -1.02
CA ALA A 79 -17.31 -1.43 -0.19
C ALA A 79 -16.00 -1.59 -1.00
N VAL A 80 -16.06 -2.31 -2.12
CA VAL A 80 -14.90 -2.52 -3.01
C VAL A 80 -14.40 -1.21 -3.61
N SER A 81 -15.30 -0.37 -4.12
CA SER A 81 -14.94 0.92 -4.69
C SER A 81 -14.42 1.90 -3.64
N ALA A 82 -14.94 1.83 -2.41
CA ALA A 82 -14.45 2.62 -1.28
C ALA A 82 -13.01 2.21 -0.92
N ALA A 83 -12.75 0.91 -0.76
CA ALA A 83 -11.42 0.38 -0.46
C ALA A 83 -10.38 0.81 -1.52
N ARG A 84 -10.73 0.73 -2.81
CA ARG A 84 -9.84 1.14 -3.90
C ARG A 84 -9.52 2.64 -3.89
N ARG A 85 -10.47 3.48 -3.47
CA ARG A 85 -10.24 4.93 -3.35
C ARG A 85 -9.37 5.23 -2.13
N LEU A 86 -9.70 4.66 -0.97
CA LEU A 86 -8.91 4.78 0.25
C LEU A 86 -7.45 4.38 0.05
N LEU A 87 -7.20 3.28 -0.68
CA LEU A 87 -5.85 2.85 -1.06
C LEU A 87 -5.01 3.99 -1.68
N VAL A 88 -5.60 4.77 -2.59
CA VAL A 88 -4.90 5.85 -3.30
C VAL A 88 -4.81 7.12 -2.47
N CYS A 89 -5.80 7.38 -1.63
CA CYS A 89 -5.81 8.52 -0.71
C CYS A 89 -4.77 8.40 0.40
N VAL A 90 -4.53 7.18 0.90
CA VAL A 90 -3.69 6.92 2.07
C VAL A 90 -2.23 6.68 1.69
N PHE A 91 -1.96 5.84 0.69
CA PHE A 91 -0.59 5.51 0.29
C PHE A 91 -0.01 6.56 -0.67
N ASN A 92 1.29 6.81 -0.53
CA ASN A 92 2.00 7.62 -1.50
C ASN A 92 2.25 6.87 -2.83
N ASP A 93 2.52 7.63 -3.89
CA ASP A 93 2.63 7.07 -5.25
C ASP A 93 3.78 6.06 -5.39
N GLN A 94 4.87 6.22 -4.62
CA GLN A 94 5.98 5.29 -4.62
C GLN A 94 5.55 3.92 -4.05
N THR A 95 4.86 3.93 -2.92
CA THR A 95 4.36 2.71 -2.27
C THR A 95 3.38 1.96 -3.14
N LEU A 96 2.47 2.67 -3.83
CA LEU A 96 1.52 2.08 -4.76
C LEU A 96 2.19 1.38 -5.96
N MET A 97 3.42 1.77 -6.32
CA MET A 97 4.17 1.19 -7.42
C MET A 97 5.04 0.00 -7.01
N GLU A 98 5.61 0.07 -5.80
CA GLU A 98 6.65 -0.86 -5.35
C GLU A 98 6.11 -2.01 -4.49
N ARG A 99 4.95 -1.81 -3.84
CA ARG A 99 4.39 -2.79 -2.91
C ARG A 99 3.32 -3.68 -3.54
N SER A 100 2.98 -4.74 -2.82
CA SER A 100 1.87 -5.65 -3.14
C SER A 100 1.00 -5.86 -1.91
N VAL A 101 -0.24 -6.31 -2.07
CA VAL A 101 -1.16 -6.48 -0.92
C VAL A 101 -0.63 -7.48 0.11
N LYS A 102 -0.26 -8.70 -0.32
CA LYS A 102 0.20 -9.78 0.58
C LYS A 102 1.72 -9.97 0.64
N GLY A 103 2.48 -9.19 -0.13
CA GLY A 103 3.88 -9.49 -0.39
C GLY A 103 4.04 -10.57 -1.48
N SER A 104 5.15 -10.50 -2.20
CA SER A 104 5.62 -11.52 -3.13
C SER A 104 7.15 -11.67 -3.03
N PRO A 105 7.73 -12.73 -3.59
CA PRO A 105 9.19 -12.92 -3.63
C PRO A 105 9.95 -11.73 -4.25
N ASP A 106 9.30 -10.91 -5.07
CA ASP A 106 9.93 -9.75 -5.72
C ASP A 106 9.52 -8.41 -5.12
N ARG A 107 8.38 -8.36 -4.40
CA ARG A 107 7.80 -7.11 -3.92
C ARG A 107 7.34 -7.23 -2.46
N PRO A 108 7.82 -6.37 -1.56
CA PRO A 108 7.36 -6.41 -0.19
C PRO A 108 5.87 -6.05 -0.08
N GLY A 109 5.25 -6.50 1.01
CA GLY A 109 3.86 -6.21 1.32
C GLY A 109 3.63 -4.73 1.61
N LEU A 110 2.37 -4.29 1.52
CA LEU A 110 1.92 -3.05 2.15
C LEU A 110 2.09 -3.16 3.67
N CYS A 111 2.24 -2.02 4.34
CA CYS A 111 2.12 -1.95 5.79
C CYS A 111 0.83 -2.66 6.25
N PRO A 112 0.92 -3.73 7.07
CA PRO A 112 -0.26 -4.45 7.54
C PRO A 112 -1.22 -3.56 8.33
N ILE A 113 -0.69 -2.60 9.10
CA ILE A 113 -1.48 -1.66 9.90
C ILE A 113 -2.27 -0.71 9.00
N THR A 114 -1.62 -0.15 7.97
CA THR A 114 -2.30 0.70 7.00
C THR A 114 -3.35 -0.07 6.19
N HIS A 115 -3.03 -1.30 5.81
CA HIS A 115 -3.97 -2.17 5.12
C HIS A 115 -5.20 -2.44 5.99
N GLN A 116 -5.00 -2.82 7.26
CA GLN A 116 -6.09 -3.08 8.19
C GLN A 116 -6.95 -1.83 8.43
N ALA A 117 -6.33 -0.66 8.61
CA ALA A 117 -7.07 0.60 8.78
C ALA A 117 -7.99 0.91 7.59
N ILE A 118 -7.60 0.55 6.36
CA ILE A 118 -8.48 0.67 5.19
C ILE A 118 -9.66 -0.30 5.30
N LEU A 119 -9.43 -1.55 5.70
CA LEU A 119 -10.50 -2.54 5.87
C LEU A 119 -11.50 -2.12 6.96
N ASP A 120 -10.99 -1.69 8.12
CA ASP A 120 -11.79 -1.22 9.25
C ASP A 120 -12.63 0.00 8.87
N CYS A 121 -12.04 0.95 8.12
CA CYS A 121 -12.77 2.11 7.62
C CYS A 121 -13.88 1.70 6.63
N VAL A 122 -13.62 0.75 5.74
CA VAL A 122 -14.62 0.25 4.80
C VAL A 122 -15.76 -0.46 5.53
N ASP A 123 -15.45 -1.26 6.56
CA ASP A 123 -16.46 -1.90 7.40
C ASP A 123 -17.35 -0.86 8.08
N GLN A 124 -16.75 0.16 8.72
CA GLN A 124 -17.49 1.28 9.33
C GLN A 124 -18.37 2.02 8.33
N ILE A 125 -17.86 2.34 7.13
CA ILE A 125 -18.66 2.97 6.07
C ILE A 125 -19.82 2.05 5.67
N SER A 126 -19.59 0.75 5.61
CA SER A 126 -20.59 -0.24 5.18
C SER A 126 -21.76 -0.33 6.17
N HIS A 127 -21.51 -0.23 7.48
CA HIS A 127 -22.57 -0.15 8.51
C HIS A 127 -23.43 1.11 8.40
N LEU A 128 -22.92 2.17 7.77
CA LEU A 128 -23.62 3.44 7.56
C LEU A 128 -24.33 3.51 6.19
N LYS A 129 -24.19 2.48 5.35
CA LYS A 129 -24.74 2.40 3.99
C LYS A 129 -25.86 1.35 3.91
N PRO A 130 -26.68 1.38 2.85
CA PRO A 130 -27.72 0.37 2.66
C PRO A 130 -27.13 -1.05 2.59
N GLY A 131 -27.95 -2.07 2.88
CA GLY A 131 -27.51 -3.46 3.10
C GLY A 131 -26.84 -4.17 1.91
N ASP A 132 -26.71 -3.53 0.75
CA ASP A 132 -25.95 -3.99 -0.40
C ASP A 132 -24.44 -3.71 -0.31
N TRP A 133 -23.99 -3.04 0.76
CA TRP A 133 -22.58 -2.70 1.03
C TRP A 133 -21.79 -3.75 1.82
N ALA A 134 -22.10 -5.03 1.70
CA ALA A 134 -21.37 -6.07 2.44
C ALA A 134 -19.84 -6.00 2.18
N ALA A 135 -19.07 -5.80 3.27
CA ALA A 135 -17.62 -5.74 3.23
C ALA A 135 -17.01 -7.15 3.33
N ASP A 136 -16.91 -7.85 2.20
CA ASP A 136 -16.12 -9.09 2.13
C ASP A 136 -14.63 -8.74 1.94
N GLU A 137 -13.85 -9.00 2.98
CA GLU A 137 -12.39 -8.82 2.99
C GLU A 137 -11.71 -9.53 1.80
N THR A 138 -12.18 -10.73 1.42
CA THR A 138 -11.59 -11.49 0.31
C THR A 138 -11.80 -10.76 -1.02
N MET A 139 -13.02 -10.29 -1.28
CA MET A 139 -13.35 -9.50 -2.46
C MET A 139 -12.59 -8.17 -2.49
N ILE A 140 -12.52 -7.47 -1.36
CA ILE A 140 -11.76 -6.22 -1.22
C ILE A 140 -10.28 -6.48 -1.54
N ASN A 141 -9.66 -7.47 -0.92
CA ASN A 141 -8.26 -7.83 -1.14
C ASN A 141 -7.93 -8.14 -2.60
N ARG A 142 -8.78 -8.95 -3.26
CA ARG A 142 -8.63 -9.24 -4.70
C ARG A 142 -8.70 -7.96 -5.53
N SER A 143 -9.62 -7.06 -5.20
CA SER A 143 -9.77 -5.80 -5.92
C SER A 143 -8.61 -4.81 -5.69
N LEU A 144 -8.05 -4.77 -4.48
CA LEU A 144 -6.85 -3.97 -4.18
C LEU A 144 -5.64 -4.46 -4.96
N ILE A 145 -5.45 -5.79 -5.10
CA ILE A 145 -4.40 -6.38 -5.94
C ILE A 145 -4.56 -5.90 -7.39
N VAL A 146 -5.77 -6.02 -7.95
CA VAL A 146 -6.08 -5.55 -9.32
C VAL A 146 -5.79 -4.06 -9.45
N ARG A 147 -6.17 -3.25 -8.46
CA ARG A 147 -5.94 -1.80 -8.48
C ARG A 147 -4.45 -1.44 -8.50
N LEU A 148 -3.62 -2.10 -7.70
CA LEU A 148 -2.17 -1.91 -7.74
C LEU A 148 -1.58 -2.31 -9.10
N CYS A 149 -2.08 -3.40 -9.71
CA CYS A 149 -1.70 -3.77 -11.08
C CYS A 149 -2.06 -2.70 -12.11
N GLU A 150 -3.29 -2.15 -12.06
CA GLU A 150 -3.73 -1.08 -12.96
C GLU A 150 -2.88 0.18 -12.85
N LEU A 151 -2.60 0.64 -11.62
CA LEU A 151 -1.80 1.84 -11.37
C LEU A 151 -0.40 1.70 -11.97
N ARG A 152 0.20 0.51 -11.81
CA ARG A 152 1.51 0.18 -12.39
C ARG A 152 1.48 0.15 -13.91
N SER A 153 0.51 -0.57 -14.49
CA SER A 153 0.35 -0.65 -15.95
C SER A 153 0.18 0.73 -16.59
N LYS A 154 -0.63 1.62 -16.00
CA LYS A 154 -0.80 2.99 -16.49
C LYS A 154 0.49 3.81 -16.47
N ARG A 155 1.31 3.66 -15.42
CA ARG A 155 2.58 4.40 -15.32
C ARG A 155 3.61 3.85 -16.31
N THR A 156 3.68 2.53 -16.44
CA THR A 156 4.53 1.87 -17.44
C THR A 156 4.13 2.29 -18.85
N ALA A 157 2.83 2.34 -19.17
CA ALA A 157 2.34 2.82 -20.46
C ALA A 157 2.73 4.29 -20.73
N LYS A 158 2.63 5.18 -19.72
CA LYS A 158 3.11 6.57 -19.85
C LYS A 158 4.60 6.64 -20.18
N ILE A 159 5.44 5.82 -19.53
CA ILE A 159 6.90 5.78 -19.79
C ILE A 159 7.18 5.37 -21.23
N TYR A 160 6.52 4.31 -21.73
CA TYR A 160 6.70 3.84 -23.10
C TYR A 160 6.24 4.85 -24.16
N VAL A 161 5.19 5.63 -23.87
CA VAL A 161 4.73 6.72 -24.76
C VAL A 161 5.72 7.88 -24.74
N THR A 162 6.31 8.24 -23.59
CA THR A 162 7.33 9.31 -23.52
C THR A 162 8.71 8.89 -24.02
N SER A 163 9.02 7.60 -24.07
CA SER A 163 10.29 7.09 -24.61
C SER A 163 10.27 6.90 -26.13
N GLN A 164 9.12 7.12 -26.79
CA GLN A 164 9.01 7.22 -28.25
C GLN A 164 8.86 8.69 -28.66
N THR A 165 9.94 9.46 -28.54
CA THR A 165 10.38 10.50 -29.49
C THR A 165 11.56 11.23 -28.87
N SER A 166 12.79 10.83 -29.22
CA SER A 166 13.87 11.81 -29.29
C SER A 166 13.68 12.58 -30.61
N PRO A 167 13.49 13.91 -30.61
CA PRO A 167 13.36 14.68 -31.84
C PRO A 167 14.70 14.85 -32.59
N LEU A 168 15.80 14.28 -32.10
CA LEU A 168 17.16 14.54 -32.59
C LEU A 168 17.71 13.50 -33.58
N ALA A 169 16.88 12.60 -34.11
CA ALA A 169 17.33 11.55 -35.05
C ALA A 169 16.92 11.80 -36.52
N PHE A 170 16.60 13.04 -36.90
CA PHE A 170 16.36 13.40 -38.30
C PHE A 170 16.93 14.77 -38.70
N GLU A 171 18.09 15.14 -38.16
CA GLU A 171 18.97 16.13 -38.83
C GLU A 171 20.01 15.35 -39.65
N SER A 172 19.64 14.92 -40.85
CA SER A 172 20.65 14.51 -41.83
C SER A 172 20.20 14.66 -43.29
N TYR A 173 19.28 15.57 -43.62
CA TYR A 173 19.08 15.97 -45.03
C TYR A 173 18.64 17.43 -45.16
N LEU A 174 19.57 18.36 -44.91
CA LEU A 174 19.55 19.67 -45.56
C LEU A 174 20.97 19.96 -46.06
N PRO A 175 21.24 19.97 -47.37
CA PRO A 175 22.45 20.59 -47.88
C PRO A 175 22.25 22.10 -47.81
N MET A 176 22.88 22.75 -46.85
CA MET A 176 23.03 24.21 -46.80
C MET A 176 24.40 24.60 -47.35
N ASN A 177 24.35 25.28 -48.49
CA ASN A 177 25.30 26.26 -49.03
C ASN A 177 26.63 25.71 -49.58
N SER A 178 27.09 26.18 -50.74
CA SER A 178 27.52 27.56 -50.93
C SER A 178 27.27 28.14 -52.33
N ILE A 179 26.88 29.41 -52.33
CA ILE A 179 27.14 30.37 -53.40
C ILE A 179 28.63 30.73 -53.32
N ASP A 180 29.33 30.77 -54.47
CA ASP A 180 30.50 31.64 -54.62
C ASP A 180 30.50 32.28 -56.01
N PHE A 181 30.87 33.57 -56.01
CA PHE A 181 30.91 34.52 -57.12
C PHE A 181 32.07 34.24 -58.09
N ALA A 182 31.79 34.23 -59.40
CA ALA A 182 32.68 34.70 -60.47
C ALA A 182 31.86 35.04 -61.73
#